data_AF-A0A7Y4D3W8-F1
#
_entry.id   AF-A0A7Y4D3W8-F1
#
_cell.length_a   1.000
_cell.length_b   1.000
_cell.length_c   1.000
_cell.angle_alpha   90.00
_cell.angle_beta   90.00
_cell.angle_gamma   90.00
#
_symmetry.space_group_name_H-M   'P 1'
#
loop_
_entity.id
_entity.type
_entity.pdbx_description
1 polymer ?
#
loop_
_entity_poly.entity_id
_entity_poly.type
_entity_poly.pdbx_seq_one_letter_code
_entity_poly.pdbx_strand_id
1 'polypeptide(L)'
;MNISKKIKNSSAIASWSGFIYQGKIALYHCIHLLISGNSNADHLKVETVDDFVIYDFLGQALSLHQVKARNDRKRSAYEGALKQAAEISTSCIDKTTKRWFHVSCDLDDFSPYSATNADHNQVEFYCYRDEKQYLRLDHVNTQLEQVVSDYLAKIQIHCSPLLIQYKLGLLYTLLDTRVISAHAKIHNDGELKFDAADKTPIYLSEIEECLRSEVLDETDENVVLSRFRRNILNRTDELLESHKESDDISCRDILACRNAIAIMSLETLKRLYYSKKPNLDSISIKGFSDDSVESYMDIVATLEKLVVLKDLPHYHQQQFGTYLPTAIQLKKINEKLSLTEIQTNVEALRENSIVQDVLYEYNNLIVDMKHSAFPLSEASKLTGKFTDISDDDLSQGRLTKINNVRFISSDDAYEELNG
;
A
#
# COMPACT_ATOMS: atom_id res chain seq x y z
N MET A 1 26.65 22.05 -4.93
CA MET A 1 27.37 20.91 -5.56
C MET A 1 26.90 20.75 -7.00
N ASN A 2 27.82 20.62 -7.97
CA ASN A 2 27.47 20.42 -9.38
C ASN A 2 27.40 18.92 -9.67
N ILE A 3 26.25 18.31 -9.37
CA ILE A 3 26.01 16.87 -9.54
C ILE A 3 25.94 16.55 -11.04
N SER A 4 26.64 15.49 -11.47
CA SER A 4 26.69 15.09 -12.89
C SER A 4 25.28 14.78 -13.42
N LYS A 5 25.03 15.11 -14.70
CA LYS A 5 23.73 14.89 -15.37
C LYS A 5 23.27 13.42 -15.33
N LYS A 6 24.23 12.50 -15.19
CA LYS A 6 23.98 11.05 -15.09
C LYS A 6 23.42 10.66 -13.71
N ILE A 7 23.86 11.34 -12.65
CA ILE A 7 23.38 11.14 -11.27
C ILE A 7 22.04 11.86 -11.05
N LYS A 8 21.84 13.05 -11.63
CA LYS A 8 20.55 13.75 -11.60
C LYS A 8 19.40 12.95 -12.24
N ASN A 9 19.73 12.03 -13.14
CA ASN A 9 18.77 11.21 -13.88
C ASN A 9 18.77 9.73 -13.47
N SER A 10 19.57 9.32 -12.47
CA SER A 10 19.66 7.91 -12.03
C SER A 10 18.58 7.51 -11.03
N SER A 11 17.66 8.41 -10.70
CA SER A 11 16.61 8.15 -9.73
C SER A 11 15.61 7.12 -10.26
N ALA A 12 15.35 6.08 -9.48
CA ALA A 12 14.32 5.09 -9.76
C ALA A 12 12.87 5.66 -9.61
N ILE A 13 12.69 6.89 -9.11
CA ILE A 13 11.37 7.56 -8.97
C ILE A 13 10.58 7.53 -10.26
N ALA A 14 11.20 7.92 -11.37
CA ALA A 14 10.51 8.03 -12.64
C ALA A 14 10.02 6.65 -13.13
N SER A 15 10.76 5.59 -12.82
CA SER A 15 10.39 4.21 -13.15
C SER A 15 9.27 3.70 -12.24
N TRP A 16 9.37 3.92 -10.92
CA TRP A 16 8.35 3.50 -9.95
C TRP A 16 7.02 4.23 -10.13
N SER A 17 7.07 5.56 -10.28
CA SER A 17 5.89 6.39 -10.57
C SER A 17 5.26 6.05 -11.93
N GLY A 18 6.09 5.71 -12.93
CA GLY A 18 5.62 5.21 -14.23
C GLY A 18 4.83 3.91 -14.11
N PHE A 19 5.33 2.96 -13.31
CA PHE A 19 4.68 1.68 -13.06
C PHE A 19 3.33 1.85 -12.34
N ILE A 20 3.30 2.65 -11.27
CA ILE A 20 2.06 2.97 -10.56
C ILE A 20 1.06 3.64 -11.48
N TYR A 21 1.50 4.61 -12.29
CA TYR A 21 0.64 5.32 -13.23
C TYR A 21 0.03 4.37 -14.27
N GLN A 22 0.83 3.49 -14.86
CA GLN A 22 0.38 2.46 -15.80
C GLN A 22 -0.68 1.54 -15.19
N GLY A 23 -0.44 1.03 -13.97
CA GLY A 23 -1.41 0.21 -13.25
C GLY A 23 -2.75 0.91 -13.04
N LYS A 24 -2.71 2.20 -12.68
CA LYS A 24 -3.91 3.03 -12.51
C LYS A 24 -4.67 3.27 -13.81
N ILE A 25 -3.95 3.50 -14.91
CA ILE A 25 -4.57 3.63 -16.24
C ILE A 25 -5.22 2.32 -16.69
N ALA A 26 -4.58 1.17 -16.43
CA ALA A 26 -5.14 -0.14 -16.73
C ALA A 26 -6.47 -0.38 -15.98
N LEU A 27 -6.50 -0.10 -14.68
CA LEU A 27 -7.73 -0.18 -13.88
C LEU A 27 -8.82 0.78 -14.41
N TYR A 28 -8.47 2.03 -14.71
CA TYR A 28 -9.41 3.00 -15.28
C TYR A 28 -10.07 2.45 -16.56
N HIS A 29 -9.26 1.90 -17.47
CA HIS A 29 -9.77 1.35 -18.72
C HIS A 29 -10.65 0.11 -18.50
N CYS A 30 -10.24 -0.81 -17.62
CA CYS A 30 -11.04 -2.00 -17.30
C CYS A 30 -12.41 -1.64 -16.71
N ILE A 31 -12.47 -0.68 -15.78
CA ILE A 31 -13.74 -0.22 -15.22
C ILE A 31 -14.59 0.45 -16.31
N HIS A 32 -13.97 1.20 -17.23
CA HIS A 32 -14.68 1.78 -18.37
C HIS A 32 -15.30 0.70 -19.29
N LEU A 33 -14.60 -0.41 -19.55
CA LEU A 33 -15.13 -1.55 -20.31
C LEU A 33 -16.34 -2.20 -19.61
N LEU A 34 -16.27 -2.34 -18.29
CA LEU A 34 -17.39 -2.83 -17.47
C LEU A 34 -18.60 -1.87 -17.52
N ILE A 35 -18.36 -0.56 -17.52
CA ILE A 35 -19.41 0.46 -17.67
C ILE A 35 -20.02 0.42 -19.07
N SER A 36 -19.22 0.26 -20.13
CA SER A 36 -19.74 0.15 -21.50
C SER A 36 -20.46 -1.17 -21.75
N GLY A 37 -20.32 -2.16 -20.87
CA GLY A 37 -20.90 -3.49 -21.04
C GLY A 37 -20.24 -4.28 -22.16
N ASN A 38 -18.92 -4.13 -22.33
CA ASN A 38 -18.18 -4.84 -23.36
C ASN A 38 -18.07 -6.33 -22.97
N SER A 39 -18.96 -7.16 -23.51
CA SER A 39 -19.03 -8.59 -23.22
C SER A 39 -17.86 -9.41 -23.77
N ASN A 40 -17.06 -8.83 -24.67
CA ASN A 40 -15.94 -9.55 -25.28
C ASN A 40 -14.69 -9.47 -24.43
N ALA A 41 -14.54 -8.44 -23.58
CA ALA A 41 -13.38 -8.28 -22.73
C ALA A 41 -13.40 -9.29 -21.57
N ASP A 42 -12.33 -10.05 -21.43
CA ASP A 42 -12.21 -11.15 -20.46
C ASP A 42 -11.13 -10.88 -19.42
N HIS A 43 -9.91 -10.57 -19.83
CA HIS A 43 -8.80 -10.36 -18.90
C HIS A 43 -7.79 -9.30 -19.33
N LEU A 44 -7.16 -8.70 -18.33
CA LEU A 44 -6.06 -7.75 -18.41
C LEU A 44 -4.74 -8.49 -18.18
N LYS A 45 -3.72 -8.21 -19.01
CA LYS A 45 -2.33 -8.56 -18.72
C LYS A 45 -1.48 -7.28 -18.67
N VAL A 46 -0.67 -7.14 -17.62
CA VAL A 46 0.19 -5.97 -17.38
C VAL A 46 1.64 -6.39 -17.64
N GLU A 47 2.47 -5.51 -18.20
CA GLU A 47 3.89 -5.78 -18.51
C GLU A 47 4.11 -6.98 -19.46
N THR A 48 3.26 -7.14 -20.48
CA THR A 48 3.39 -8.23 -21.47
C THR A 48 3.85 -7.73 -22.83
N VAL A 49 2.96 -7.79 -23.83
CA VAL A 49 3.24 -7.45 -25.22
C VAL A 49 3.33 -5.93 -25.41
N ASP A 50 2.66 -5.17 -24.55
CA ASP A 50 2.76 -3.72 -24.37
C ASP A 50 2.70 -3.42 -22.85
N ASP A 51 2.63 -2.15 -22.45
CA ASP A 51 2.52 -1.75 -21.05
C ASP A 51 1.30 -2.43 -20.38
N PHE A 52 0.16 -2.50 -21.07
CA PHE A 52 -0.87 -3.50 -20.79
C PHE A 52 -1.73 -3.85 -22.01
N VAL A 53 -2.39 -5.01 -21.95
CA VAL A 53 -3.24 -5.54 -23.04
C VAL A 53 -4.55 -6.09 -22.47
N ILE A 54 -5.65 -5.83 -23.17
CA ILE A 54 -6.96 -6.44 -22.90
C ILE A 54 -7.20 -7.57 -23.90
N TYR A 55 -7.56 -8.73 -23.39
CA TYR A 55 -7.85 -9.92 -24.17
C TYR A 55 -9.33 -10.30 -24.06
N ASP A 56 -9.80 -11.00 -25.09
CA ASP A 56 -11.06 -11.74 -25.03
C ASP A 56 -10.88 -13.17 -24.47
N PHE A 57 -11.99 -13.86 -24.29
CA PHE A 57 -12.02 -15.23 -23.77
C PHE A 57 -11.38 -16.27 -24.73
N LEU A 58 -11.17 -15.91 -26.00
CA LEU A 58 -10.48 -16.73 -27.01
C LEU A 58 -8.97 -16.46 -27.03
N GLY A 59 -8.48 -15.52 -26.23
CA GLY A 59 -7.08 -15.11 -26.17
C GLY A 59 -6.65 -14.19 -27.30
N GLN A 60 -7.59 -13.55 -28.01
CA GLN A 60 -7.29 -12.47 -28.96
C GLN A 60 -7.20 -11.13 -28.24
N ALA A 61 -6.24 -10.30 -28.64
CA ALA A 61 -6.09 -8.95 -28.12
C ALA A 61 -7.18 -8.04 -28.67
N LEU A 62 -7.99 -7.49 -27.76
CA LEU A 62 -8.99 -6.47 -28.09
C LEU A 62 -8.33 -5.09 -28.20
N SER A 63 -7.42 -4.79 -27.29
CA SER A 63 -6.68 -3.53 -27.31
C SER A 63 -5.30 -3.63 -26.66
N LEU A 64 -4.33 -2.98 -27.31
CA LEU A 64 -3.00 -2.70 -26.76
C LEU A 64 -2.95 -1.29 -26.22
N HIS A 65 -2.22 -1.11 -25.11
CA HIS A 65 -2.12 0.18 -24.44
C HIS A 65 -0.67 0.47 -24.08
N GLN A 66 -0.13 1.51 -24.71
CA GLN A 66 1.18 2.07 -24.40
C GLN A 66 1.00 3.32 -23.53
N VAL A 67 1.58 3.34 -22.34
CA VAL A 67 1.46 4.38 -21.32
C VAL A 67 2.78 5.10 -21.09
N LYS A 68 2.76 6.44 -21.13
CA LYS A 68 3.96 7.26 -20.92
C LYS A 68 3.71 8.38 -19.91
N ALA A 69 4.26 8.19 -18.71
CA ALA A 69 4.35 9.19 -17.64
C ALA A 69 5.58 10.09 -17.83
N ARG A 70 5.47 11.09 -18.71
CA ARG A 70 6.55 12.06 -19.02
C ARG A 70 6.00 13.48 -19.06
N ASN A 71 6.87 14.47 -18.81
CA ASN A 71 6.51 15.89 -18.81
C ASN A 71 6.87 16.61 -20.13
N ASP A 72 7.30 15.88 -21.16
CA ASP A 72 7.63 16.51 -22.44
C ASP A 72 6.33 16.80 -23.21
N ARG A 73 6.13 18.05 -23.61
CA ARG A 73 4.90 18.47 -24.31
C ARG A 73 5.01 18.37 -25.83
N LYS A 74 6.15 17.91 -26.35
CA LYS A 74 6.38 17.72 -27.78
C LYS A 74 6.05 16.29 -28.18
N ARG A 75 5.11 16.10 -29.12
CA ARG A 75 4.78 14.79 -29.69
C ARG A 75 6.04 14.07 -30.20
N SER A 76 6.98 14.79 -30.81
CA SER A 76 8.23 14.22 -31.33
C SER A 76 9.09 13.52 -30.27
N ALA A 77 8.95 13.86 -28.99
CA ALA A 77 9.65 13.18 -27.90
C ALA A 77 9.13 11.75 -27.64
N TYR A 78 7.98 11.40 -28.21
CA TYR A 78 7.30 10.11 -28.09
C TYR A 78 7.39 9.26 -29.36
N GLU A 79 8.02 9.75 -30.43
CA GLU A 79 8.08 9.09 -31.74
C GLU A 79 8.53 7.62 -31.65
N GLY A 80 9.57 7.34 -30.85
CA GLY A 80 10.06 5.97 -30.66
C GLY A 80 9.02 5.04 -30.01
N ALA A 81 8.25 5.54 -29.05
CA ALA A 81 7.21 4.77 -28.38
C ALA A 81 5.96 4.62 -29.27
N LEU A 82 5.59 5.63 -30.04
CA LEU A 82 4.51 5.56 -31.04
C LEU A 82 4.83 4.52 -32.12
N LYS A 83 6.07 4.54 -32.61
CA LYS A 83 6.58 3.55 -33.57
C LYS A 83 6.54 2.14 -32.98
N GLN A 84 7.02 1.96 -31.75
CA GLN A 84 6.95 0.68 -31.05
C GLN A 84 5.51 0.18 -30.97
N ALA A 85 4.59 0.99 -30.46
CA ALA A 85 3.17 0.64 -30.33
C ALA A 85 2.52 0.26 -31.68
N ALA A 86 2.94 0.87 -32.79
CA ALA A 86 2.44 0.54 -34.13
C ALA A 86 3.06 -0.75 -34.72
N GLU A 87 4.28 -1.10 -34.32
CA GLU A 87 5.03 -2.23 -34.88
C GLU A 87 4.81 -3.55 -34.12
N ILE A 88 4.21 -3.51 -32.92
CA ILE A 88 3.87 -4.72 -32.16
C ILE A 88 3.01 -5.66 -33.01
N SER A 89 3.51 -6.89 -33.20
CA SER A 89 2.86 -7.93 -33.98
C SER A 89 3.08 -9.29 -33.31
N THR A 90 1.99 -9.95 -32.93
CA THR A 90 1.97 -11.29 -32.35
C THR A 90 0.78 -12.07 -32.92
N SER A 91 0.72 -13.38 -32.73
CA SER A 91 -0.36 -14.22 -33.27
C SER A 91 -1.75 -13.95 -32.68
N CYS A 92 -1.83 -13.22 -31.57
CA CYS A 92 -3.09 -12.83 -30.93
C CYS A 92 -3.55 -11.42 -31.31
N ILE A 93 -2.85 -10.74 -32.22
CA ILE A 93 -3.19 -9.38 -32.67
C ILE A 93 -3.61 -9.44 -34.13
N ASP A 94 -4.74 -8.82 -34.44
CA ASP A 94 -5.25 -8.69 -35.80
C ASP A 94 -5.56 -7.24 -36.17
N LYS A 95 -6.19 -7.03 -37.33
CA LYS A 95 -6.52 -5.70 -37.85
C LYS A 95 -7.64 -4.99 -37.07
N THR A 96 -8.36 -5.71 -36.22
CA THR A 96 -9.45 -5.18 -35.38
C THR A 96 -8.96 -4.76 -34.01
N THR A 97 -7.80 -5.25 -33.57
CA THR A 97 -7.16 -4.88 -32.31
C THR A 97 -6.88 -3.37 -32.27
N LYS A 98 -7.44 -2.69 -31.26
CA LYS A 98 -7.23 -1.25 -31.03
C LYS A 98 -5.84 -0.99 -30.44
N ARG A 99 -5.23 0.14 -30.77
CA ARG A 99 -3.92 0.55 -30.24
C ARG A 99 -4.04 1.93 -29.63
N TRP A 100 -3.91 2.00 -28.32
CA TRP A 100 -4.08 3.22 -27.55
C TRP A 100 -2.74 3.72 -27.01
N PHE A 101 -2.53 5.02 -27.13
CA PHE A 101 -1.39 5.71 -26.56
C PHE A 101 -1.85 6.67 -25.47
N HIS A 102 -1.35 6.47 -24.25
CA HIS A 102 -1.70 7.25 -23.07
C HIS A 102 -0.53 8.15 -22.68
N VAL A 103 -0.80 9.44 -22.48
CA VAL A 103 0.19 10.41 -22.06
C VAL A 103 -0.26 11.18 -20.83
N SER A 104 0.71 11.59 -20.01
CA SER A 104 0.45 12.32 -18.77
C SER A 104 0.41 13.84 -18.90
N CYS A 105 0.63 14.38 -20.09
CA CYS A 105 0.66 15.81 -20.32
C CYS A 105 0.04 16.18 -21.65
N ASP A 106 -0.35 17.45 -21.73
CA ASP A 106 -0.90 18.07 -22.92
C ASP A 106 0.19 18.25 -23.99
N LEU A 107 -0.02 17.66 -25.16
CA LEU A 107 0.92 17.66 -26.28
C LEU A 107 0.56 18.70 -27.32
N ASP A 108 1.54 19.08 -28.13
CA ASP A 108 1.32 19.97 -29.27
C ASP A 108 0.57 19.31 -30.45
N ASP A 109 0.48 17.98 -30.49
CA ASP A 109 -0.27 17.23 -31.51
C ASP A 109 -0.72 15.84 -31.03
N PHE A 110 -2.03 15.59 -31.08
CA PHE A 110 -2.69 14.33 -30.74
C PHE A 110 -3.25 13.57 -31.96
N SER A 111 -2.84 13.95 -33.18
CA SER A 111 -3.22 13.23 -34.40
C SER A 111 -2.88 11.73 -34.31
N PRO A 112 -3.66 10.82 -34.91
CA PRO A 112 -3.30 9.41 -34.92
C PRO A 112 -1.93 9.18 -35.61
N TYR A 113 -1.15 8.24 -35.09
CA TYR A 113 0.11 7.83 -35.70
C TYR A 113 -0.09 6.61 -36.58
N SER A 114 0.41 6.64 -37.81
CA SER A 114 0.45 5.49 -38.72
C SER A 114 1.89 5.25 -39.15
N ALA A 115 2.38 4.03 -38.99
CA ALA A 115 3.68 3.65 -39.51
C ALA A 115 3.65 3.70 -41.05
N THR A 116 4.67 4.28 -41.67
CA THR A 116 4.79 4.45 -43.14
C THR A 116 4.70 3.15 -43.96
N ASN A 117 4.79 1.98 -43.31
CA ASN A 117 4.81 0.67 -43.97
C ASN A 117 3.63 -0.25 -43.58
N ALA A 118 2.63 0.24 -42.83
CA ALA A 118 1.50 -0.58 -42.42
C ALA A 118 0.22 0.25 -42.21
N ASP A 119 -0.63 0.34 -43.23
CA ASP A 119 -1.95 1.00 -43.20
C ASP A 119 -2.96 0.38 -42.19
N HIS A 120 -2.55 -0.64 -41.43
CA HIS A 120 -3.43 -1.42 -40.55
C HIS A 120 -3.09 -1.33 -39.06
N ASN A 121 -2.04 -0.60 -38.67
CA ASN A 121 -1.62 -0.48 -37.28
C ASN A 121 -1.60 0.99 -36.82
N GLN A 122 -2.75 1.67 -36.98
CA GLN A 122 -2.89 3.04 -36.52
C GLN A 122 -2.93 3.07 -34.98
N VAL A 123 -2.14 3.97 -34.39
CA VAL A 123 -2.09 4.21 -32.95
C VAL A 123 -2.84 5.51 -32.66
N GLU A 124 -3.86 5.43 -31.82
CA GLU A 124 -4.71 6.56 -31.44
C GLU A 124 -4.36 7.05 -30.03
N PHE A 125 -4.42 8.37 -29.81
CA PHE A 125 -4.27 8.92 -28.46
C PHE A 125 -5.57 8.71 -27.69
N TYR A 126 -5.45 8.11 -26.50
CA TYR A 126 -6.61 7.73 -25.71
C TYR A 126 -7.40 8.95 -25.23
N CYS A 127 -8.71 8.97 -25.52
CA CYS A 127 -9.62 10.02 -25.06
C CYS A 127 -10.24 9.62 -23.71
N TYR A 128 -10.01 10.43 -22.68
CA TYR A 128 -10.58 10.26 -21.35
C TYR A 128 -11.98 10.87 -21.26
N ARG A 129 -12.69 10.61 -20.15
CA ARG A 129 -14.08 11.05 -19.96
C ARG A 129 -14.27 12.56 -20.10
N ASP A 130 -13.28 13.35 -19.72
CA ASP A 130 -13.31 14.82 -19.82
C ASP A 130 -12.92 15.33 -21.22
N GLU A 131 -12.97 14.46 -22.22
CA GLU A 131 -12.64 14.69 -23.63
C GLU A 131 -11.17 15.06 -23.87
N LYS A 132 -10.34 15.01 -22.84
CA LYS A 132 -8.89 15.23 -22.97
C LYS A 132 -8.22 13.96 -23.46
N GLN A 133 -7.17 14.14 -24.25
CA GLN A 133 -6.34 13.05 -24.76
C GLN A 133 -5.09 12.78 -23.89
N TYR A 134 -5.11 13.30 -22.66
CA TYR A 134 -4.05 13.14 -21.67
C TYR A 134 -4.64 13.06 -20.26
N LEU A 135 -3.92 12.43 -19.32
CA LEU A 135 -4.31 12.39 -17.92
C LEU A 135 -3.10 12.65 -17.01
N ARG A 136 -3.10 13.78 -16.30
CA ARG A 136 -1.97 14.15 -15.44
C ARG A 136 -1.85 13.20 -14.24
N LEU A 137 -0.61 12.97 -13.80
CA LEU A 137 -0.31 12.10 -12.64
C LEU A 137 -1.03 12.55 -11.37
N ASP A 138 -1.17 13.85 -11.15
CA ASP A 138 -1.86 14.42 -9.98
C ASP A 138 -3.40 14.32 -10.07
N HIS A 139 -3.96 14.01 -11.25
CA HIS A 139 -5.40 13.89 -11.48
C HIS A 139 -5.87 12.44 -11.67
N VAL A 140 -4.94 11.48 -11.78
CA VAL A 140 -5.29 10.06 -12.05
C VAL A 140 -6.17 9.46 -10.97
N ASN A 141 -5.92 9.81 -9.69
CA ASN A 141 -6.72 9.31 -8.56
C ASN A 141 -8.16 9.84 -8.65
N THR A 142 -8.34 11.13 -8.97
CA THR A 142 -9.66 11.74 -9.13
C THR A 142 -10.46 11.08 -10.25
N GLN A 143 -9.82 10.79 -11.40
CA GLN A 143 -10.48 10.09 -12.50
C GLN A 143 -10.85 8.64 -12.14
N LEU A 144 -10.02 7.96 -11.34
CA LEU A 144 -10.31 6.62 -10.85
C LEU A 144 -11.48 6.61 -9.86
N GLU A 145 -11.51 7.55 -8.91
CA GLU A 145 -12.64 7.71 -8.00
C GLU A 145 -13.94 7.95 -8.76
N GLN A 146 -13.87 8.77 -9.80
CA GLN A 146 -15.01 9.11 -10.63
C GLN A 146 -15.51 7.92 -11.46
N VAL A 147 -14.62 7.14 -12.10
CA VAL A 147 -15.04 5.97 -12.90
C VAL A 147 -15.60 4.86 -12.01
N VAL A 148 -15.08 4.71 -10.78
CA VAL A 148 -15.70 3.80 -9.78
C VAL A 148 -17.08 4.30 -9.39
N SER A 149 -17.24 5.60 -9.14
CA SER A 149 -18.55 6.21 -8.85
C SER A 149 -19.56 5.95 -9.98
N ASP A 150 -19.14 6.13 -11.23
CA ASP A 150 -19.97 5.89 -12.41
C ASP A 150 -20.37 4.41 -12.53
N TYR A 151 -19.45 3.47 -12.25
CA TYR A 151 -19.78 2.04 -12.22
C TYR A 151 -20.78 1.70 -11.11
N LEU A 152 -20.58 2.21 -9.89
CA LEU A 152 -21.50 1.98 -8.77
C LEU A 152 -22.90 2.54 -9.06
N ALA A 153 -22.98 3.71 -9.68
CA ALA A 153 -24.24 4.29 -10.15
C ALA A 153 -24.93 3.41 -11.20
N LYS A 154 -24.17 2.84 -12.15
CA LYS A 154 -24.69 1.90 -13.16
C LYS A 154 -25.34 0.67 -12.51
N ILE A 155 -24.77 0.15 -11.44
CA ILE A 155 -25.31 -1.03 -10.72
C ILE A 155 -26.23 -0.66 -9.55
N GLN A 156 -26.67 0.60 -9.48
CA GLN A 156 -27.63 1.12 -8.50
C GLN A 156 -27.19 0.99 -7.03
N ILE A 157 -25.88 1.04 -6.77
CA ILE A 157 -25.33 1.09 -5.41
C ILE A 157 -25.15 2.57 -5.00
N HIS A 158 -25.64 2.93 -3.81
CA HIS A 158 -25.47 4.27 -3.28
C HIS A 158 -23.98 4.58 -3.07
N CYS A 159 -23.50 5.61 -3.77
CA CYS A 159 -22.10 5.98 -3.77
C CYS A 159 -21.77 6.86 -2.56
N SER A 160 -20.75 6.49 -1.79
CA SER A 160 -20.14 7.36 -0.78
C SER A 160 -18.63 7.49 -1.06
N PRO A 161 -17.97 8.60 -0.66
CA PRO A 161 -16.52 8.72 -0.76
C PRO A 161 -15.80 7.54 -0.09
N LEU A 162 -16.37 7.04 1.02
CA LEU A 162 -15.83 5.91 1.73
C LEU A 162 -15.84 4.63 0.88
N LEU A 163 -16.99 4.33 0.29
CA LEU A 163 -17.19 3.17 -0.54
C LEU A 163 -16.25 3.20 -1.74
N ILE A 164 -16.18 4.34 -2.45
CA ILE A 164 -15.25 4.51 -3.57
C ILE A 164 -13.82 4.17 -3.15
N GLN A 165 -13.37 4.74 -2.03
CA GLN A 165 -12.06 4.47 -1.49
C GLN A 165 -11.87 3.00 -1.14
N TYR A 166 -12.85 2.32 -0.53
CA TYR A 166 -12.76 0.89 -0.23
C TYR A 166 -12.62 0.06 -1.50
N LYS A 167 -13.45 0.34 -2.53
CA LYS A 167 -13.38 -0.33 -3.84
C LYS A 167 -12.02 -0.15 -4.50
N LEU A 168 -11.49 1.08 -4.51
CA LEU A 168 -10.14 1.34 -5.01
C LEU A 168 -9.06 0.59 -4.22
N GLY A 169 -9.21 0.47 -2.90
CA GLY A 169 -8.28 -0.32 -2.07
C GLY A 169 -8.25 -1.80 -2.46
N LEU A 170 -9.42 -2.41 -2.68
CA LEU A 170 -9.50 -3.79 -3.18
C LEU A 170 -8.86 -3.95 -4.56
N LEU A 171 -9.15 -3.02 -5.48
CA LEU A 171 -8.60 -3.04 -6.83
C LEU A 171 -7.08 -2.88 -6.86
N TYR A 172 -6.52 -1.97 -6.05
CA TYR A 172 -5.08 -1.81 -5.92
C TYR A 172 -4.43 -3.05 -5.30
N THR A 173 -5.05 -3.63 -4.27
CA THR A 173 -4.55 -4.88 -3.67
C THR A 173 -4.54 -6.03 -4.66
N LEU A 174 -5.59 -6.15 -5.49
CA LEU A 174 -5.67 -7.14 -6.57
C LEU A 174 -4.52 -6.95 -7.56
N LEU A 175 -4.31 -5.71 -8.05
CA LEU A 175 -3.24 -5.39 -8.99
C LEU A 175 -1.84 -5.68 -8.38
N ASP A 176 -1.59 -5.19 -7.17
CA ASP A 176 -0.30 -5.35 -6.48
C ASP A 176 0.02 -6.83 -6.26
N THR A 177 -0.96 -7.62 -5.81
CA THR A 177 -0.80 -9.07 -5.60
C THR A 177 -0.35 -9.78 -6.88
N ARG A 178 -0.89 -9.35 -8.02
CA ARG A 178 -0.64 -9.97 -9.33
C ARG A 178 0.73 -9.61 -9.87
N VAL A 179 1.11 -8.35 -9.75
CA VAL A 179 2.46 -7.87 -10.07
C VAL A 179 3.51 -8.56 -9.21
N ILE A 180 3.29 -8.62 -7.89
CA ILE A 180 4.21 -9.28 -6.95
C ILE A 180 4.34 -10.78 -7.29
N SER A 181 3.25 -11.45 -7.64
CA SER A 181 3.29 -12.86 -8.08
C SER A 181 4.13 -13.05 -9.34
N ALA A 182 4.00 -12.17 -10.33
CA ALA A 182 4.83 -12.21 -11.54
C ALA A 182 6.32 -12.00 -11.20
N HIS A 183 6.63 -11.01 -10.35
CA HIS A 183 8.01 -10.77 -9.88
C HIS A 183 8.59 -11.95 -9.11
N ALA A 184 7.80 -12.60 -8.25
CA ALA A 184 8.23 -13.78 -7.52
C ALA A 184 8.64 -14.91 -8.48
N LYS A 185 7.87 -15.17 -9.54
CA LYS A 185 8.22 -16.17 -10.57
C LYS A 185 9.53 -15.83 -11.30
N ILE A 186 9.77 -14.55 -11.58
CA ILE A 186 11.00 -14.11 -12.24
C ILE A 186 12.22 -14.33 -11.32
N HIS A 187 12.11 -13.92 -10.05
CA HIS A 187 13.26 -13.91 -9.14
C HIS A 187 13.52 -15.24 -8.45
N ASN A 188 12.48 -16.01 -8.15
CA ASN A 188 12.60 -17.26 -7.40
C ASN A 188 12.60 -18.49 -8.32
N ASP A 189 11.82 -18.45 -9.40
CA ASP A 189 11.65 -19.59 -10.31
C ASP A 189 12.46 -19.45 -11.61
N GLY A 190 13.12 -18.29 -11.80
CA GLY A 190 13.94 -18.00 -12.97
C GLY A 190 13.16 -17.84 -14.28
N GLU A 191 11.85 -17.60 -14.20
CA GLU A 191 11.03 -17.40 -15.40
C GLU A 191 11.42 -16.12 -16.16
N LEU A 192 11.25 -16.14 -17.47
CA LEU A 192 11.40 -14.93 -18.28
C LEU A 192 10.30 -13.93 -17.90
N LYS A 193 10.63 -12.64 -17.91
CA LYS A 193 9.71 -11.56 -17.51
C LYS A 193 8.37 -11.63 -18.23
N PHE A 194 8.42 -11.83 -19.55
CA PHE A 194 7.24 -11.95 -20.39
C PHE A 194 6.36 -13.14 -19.99
N ASP A 195 6.96 -14.32 -19.79
CA ASP A 195 6.22 -15.54 -19.44
C ASP A 195 5.56 -15.45 -18.06
N ALA A 196 6.26 -14.84 -17.09
CA ALA A 196 5.73 -14.63 -15.75
C ALA A 196 4.51 -13.68 -15.76
N ALA A 197 4.60 -12.59 -16.52
CA ALA A 197 3.50 -11.65 -16.73
C ALA A 197 2.34 -12.28 -17.51
N ASP A 198 2.64 -13.07 -18.56
CA ASP A 198 1.64 -13.73 -19.39
C ASP A 198 0.78 -14.75 -18.61
N LYS A 199 1.39 -15.42 -17.61
CA LYS A 199 0.75 -16.40 -16.72
C LYS A 199 0.07 -15.78 -15.49
N THR A 200 -0.06 -14.46 -15.39
CA THR A 200 -0.69 -13.79 -14.24
C THR A 200 -1.84 -12.83 -14.63
N PRO A 201 -2.80 -13.26 -15.49
CA PRO A 201 -3.85 -12.38 -16.01
C PRO A 201 -4.86 -11.97 -14.94
N ILE A 202 -5.24 -10.69 -14.87
CA ILE A 202 -6.31 -10.20 -14.00
C ILE A 202 -7.62 -10.30 -14.76
N TYR A 203 -8.54 -11.15 -14.33
CA TYR A 203 -9.83 -11.28 -15.02
C TYR A 203 -10.73 -10.07 -14.71
N LEU A 204 -11.49 -9.62 -15.71
CA LEU A 204 -12.47 -8.55 -15.53
C LEU A 204 -13.55 -8.95 -14.52
N SER A 205 -13.84 -10.24 -14.39
CA SER A 205 -14.73 -10.79 -13.36
C SER A 205 -14.21 -10.56 -11.94
N GLU A 206 -12.89 -10.61 -11.71
CA GLU A 206 -12.28 -10.31 -10.39
C GLU A 206 -12.33 -8.81 -10.09
N ILE A 207 -12.13 -7.97 -11.11
CA ILE A 207 -12.31 -6.52 -11.01
C ILE A 207 -13.76 -6.20 -10.67
N GLU A 208 -14.71 -6.83 -11.37
CA GLU A 208 -16.14 -6.70 -11.11
C GLU A 208 -16.51 -7.23 -9.71
N GLU A 209 -15.95 -8.34 -9.27
CA GLU A 209 -16.13 -8.86 -7.91
C GLU A 209 -15.65 -7.86 -6.86
N CYS A 210 -14.48 -7.24 -7.05
CA CYS A 210 -14.01 -6.17 -6.17
C CYS A 210 -15.02 -5.01 -6.13
N LEU A 211 -15.53 -4.58 -7.28
CA LEU A 211 -16.50 -3.49 -7.38
C LEU A 211 -17.86 -3.85 -6.78
N ARG A 212 -18.29 -5.11 -6.88
CA ARG A 212 -19.58 -5.63 -6.39
C ARG A 212 -19.54 -6.20 -4.98
N SER A 213 -18.35 -6.39 -4.40
CA SER A 213 -18.20 -6.97 -3.06
C SER A 213 -19.10 -6.25 -2.07
N GLU A 214 -19.63 -6.96 -1.07
CA GLU A 214 -20.60 -6.38 -0.16
C GLU A 214 -20.04 -5.10 0.47
N VAL A 215 -20.89 -4.07 0.49
CA VAL A 215 -20.57 -2.78 1.09
C VAL A 215 -20.72 -2.93 2.59
N LEU A 216 -19.61 -3.32 3.18
CA LEU A 216 -19.28 -3.13 4.56
C LEU A 216 -19.28 -1.58 4.81
N ASP A 217 -20.15 -1.10 5.70
CA ASP A 217 -20.30 0.34 5.95
C ASP A 217 -19.12 0.89 6.79
N GLU A 218 -19.12 2.18 7.17
CA GLU A 218 -18.04 2.78 7.99
C GLU A 218 -17.84 2.10 9.36
N THR A 219 -18.82 1.32 9.80
CA THR A 219 -18.80 0.55 11.05
C THR A 219 -18.31 -0.88 10.85
N ASP A 220 -18.20 -1.35 9.61
CA ASP A 220 -17.67 -2.67 9.34
C ASP A 220 -16.15 -2.70 9.54
N GLU A 221 -15.77 -3.65 10.38
CA GLU A 221 -14.40 -3.85 10.82
C GLU A 221 -13.43 -4.12 9.66
N ASN A 222 -13.81 -4.92 8.67
CA ASN A 222 -12.94 -5.31 7.56
C ASN A 222 -12.63 -4.12 6.64
N VAL A 223 -13.58 -3.20 6.47
CA VAL A 223 -13.34 -1.96 5.71
C VAL A 223 -12.36 -1.06 6.43
N VAL A 224 -12.57 -0.87 7.73
CA VAL A 224 -11.68 -0.05 8.56
C VAL A 224 -10.27 -0.64 8.59
N LEU A 225 -10.14 -1.96 8.73
CA LEU A 225 -8.85 -2.65 8.68
C LEU A 225 -8.20 -2.52 7.31
N SER A 226 -8.95 -2.70 6.22
CA SER A 226 -8.41 -2.51 4.86
C SER A 226 -7.90 -1.08 4.63
N ARG A 227 -8.58 -0.07 5.18
CA ARG A 227 -8.13 1.33 5.15
C ARG A 227 -6.88 1.54 5.98
N PHE A 228 -6.84 0.98 7.18
CA PHE A 228 -5.66 0.99 8.04
C PHE A 228 -4.43 0.41 7.31
N ARG A 229 -4.58 -0.76 6.66
CA ARG A 229 -3.54 -1.34 5.81
C ARG A 229 -3.10 -0.35 4.74
N ARG A 230 -4.03 0.18 3.95
CA ARG A 230 -3.71 1.11 2.87
C ARG A 230 -3.02 2.38 3.36
N ASN A 231 -3.41 2.94 4.49
CA ASN A 231 -2.78 4.14 5.04
C ASN A 231 -1.31 3.89 5.39
N ILE A 232 -1.00 2.73 6.00
CA ILE A 232 0.39 2.33 6.24
C ILE A 232 1.14 2.14 4.92
N LEU A 233 0.55 1.45 3.94
CA LEU A 233 1.16 1.25 2.63
C LEU A 233 1.45 2.60 1.94
N ASN A 234 0.47 3.50 1.84
CA ASN A 234 0.68 4.83 1.27
C ASN A 234 1.79 5.58 2.00
N ARG A 235 1.82 5.52 3.34
CA ARG A 235 2.87 6.19 4.11
C ARG A 235 4.26 5.61 3.85
N THR A 236 4.38 4.29 3.67
CA THR A 236 5.65 3.68 3.24
C THR A 236 6.09 4.21 1.88
N ASP A 237 5.15 4.40 0.94
CA ASP A 237 5.45 4.95 -0.38
C ASP A 237 5.93 6.41 -0.27
N GLU A 238 5.29 7.24 0.56
CA GLU A 238 5.70 8.62 0.84
C GLU A 238 7.06 8.74 1.52
N LEU A 239 7.35 7.91 2.53
CA LEU A 239 8.65 7.87 3.22
C LEU A 239 9.76 7.46 2.26
N LEU A 240 9.51 6.40 1.49
CA LEU A 240 10.44 5.94 0.46
C LEU A 240 10.61 6.98 -0.64
N GLU A 241 9.61 7.81 -0.95
CA GLU A 241 9.71 8.91 -1.92
C GLU A 241 10.49 10.12 -1.42
N SER A 242 10.27 10.50 -0.17
CA SER A 242 10.87 11.68 0.44
C SER A 242 12.35 11.50 0.80
N HIS A 243 12.79 10.28 1.09
CA HIS A 243 14.15 9.99 1.58
C HIS A 243 15.04 9.23 0.57
N LYS A 244 14.74 9.30 -0.73
CA LYS A 244 15.48 8.54 -1.77
C LYS A 244 16.97 8.81 -1.88
N GLU A 245 17.42 9.96 -1.36
CA GLU A 245 18.81 10.40 -1.41
C GLU A 245 19.45 10.52 -0.01
N SER A 246 18.75 10.07 1.03
CA SER A 246 19.18 10.15 2.43
C SER A 246 19.32 8.74 3.01
N ASP A 247 20.40 8.52 3.75
CA ASP A 247 20.64 7.30 4.54
C ASP A 247 20.08 7.43 5.97
N ASP A 248 19.28 8.48 6.25
CA ASP A 248 18.76 8.76 7.60
C ASP A 248 17.65 7.80 8.03
N ILE A 249 17.12 6.98 7.11
CA ILE A 249 16.08 5.99 7.38
C ILE A 249 16.43 4.61 6.82
N SER A 250 15.95 3.55 7.48
CA SER A 250 16.07 2.18 6.99
C SER A 250 15.05 1.86 5.90
N CYS A 251 15.40 2.16 4.64
CA CYS A 251 14.58 1.79 3.48
C CYS A 251 14.30 0.28 3.41
N ARG A 252 15.25 -0.55 3.84
CA ARG A 252 15.10 -2.02 3.88
C ARG A 252 13.99 -2.43 4.85
N ASP A 253 13.99 -1.88 6.06
CA ASP A 253 13.04 -2.26 7.09
C ASP A 253 11.64 -1.68 6.82
N ILE A 254 11.56 -0.49 6.18
CA ILE A 254 10.30 0.05 5.65
C ILE A 254 9.71 -0.89 4.58
N LEU A 255 10.51 -1.36 3.63
CA LEU A 255 10.06 -2.31 2.60
C LEU A 255 9.66 -3.66 3.20
N ALA A 256 10.42 -4.16 4.19
CA ALA A 256 10.08 -5.39 4.91
C ALA A 256 8.73 -5.26 5.63
N CYS A 257 8.52 -4.15 6.34
CA CYS A 257 7.26 -3.83 7.01
C CYS A 257 6.09 -3.74 6.02
N ARG A 258 6.28 -3.01 4.92
CA ARG A 258 5.30 -2.88 3.84
C ARG A 258 4.86 -4.24 3.32
N ASN A 259 5.82 -5.09 2.97
CA ASN A 259 5.56 -6.42 2.42
C ASN A 259 4.81 -7.30 3.42
N ALA A 260 5.21 -7.28 4.70
CA ALA A 260 4.53 -8.02 5.75
C ALA A 260 3.06 -7.59 5.88
N ILE A 261 2.80 -6.28 5.96
CA ILE A 261 1.46 -5.72 6.16
C ILE A 261 0.56 -5.91 4.93
N ALA A 262 1.11 -5.85 3.72
CA ALA A 262 0.36 -6.05 2.48
C ALA A 262 -0.30 -7.44 2.41
N ILE A 263 0.41 -8.47 2.90
CA ILE A 263 -0.04 -9.88 2.84
C ILE A 263 -0.68 -10.39 4.14
N MET A 264 -0.74 -9.58 5.20
CA MET A 264 -1.34 -9.99 6.48
C MET A 264 -2.78 -10.46 6.31
N SER A 265 -3.20 -11.46 7.10
CA SER A 265 -4.63 -11.80 7.22
C SER A 265 -5.38 -10.66 7.92
N LEU A 266 -6.71 -10.63 7.78
CA LEU A 266 -7.54 -9.67 8.50
C LEU A 266 -7.40 -9.83 10.02
N GLU A 267 -7.26 -11.06 10.53
CA GLU A 267 -7.04 -11.33 11.96
C GLU A 267 -5.71 -10.74 12.47
N THR A 268 -4.60 -10.94 11.75
CA THR A 268 -3.31 -10.37 12.14
C THR A 268 -3.33 -8.84 12.01
N LEU A 269 -4.00 -8.32 11.00
CA LEU A 269 -4.16 -6.87 10.82
C LEU A 269 -5.00 -6.23 11.93
N LYS A 270 -6.03 -6.93 12.40
CA LYS A 270 -6.84 -6.57 13.57
C LYS A 270 -5.97 -6.47 14.82
N ARG A 271 -5.12 -7.47 15.04
CA ARG A 271 -4.16 -7.49 16.14
C ARG A 271 -3.15 -6.36 16.03
N LEU A 272 -2.61 -6.11 14.83
CA LEU A 272 -1.72 -4.97 14.57
C LEU A 272 -2.40 -3.65 14.95
N TYR A 273 -3.64 -3.41 14.49
CA TYR A 273 -4.40 -2.20 14.76
C TYR A 273 -4.47 -1.88 16.27
N TYR A 274 -4.95 -2.83 17.07
CA TYR A 274 -5.05 -2.64 18.52
C TYR A 274 -3.67 -2.55 19.20
N SER A 275 -2.64 -3.23 18.67
CA SER A 275 -1.29 -3.17 19.27
C SER A 275 -0.66 -1.78 19.18
N LYS A 276 -1.00 -1.00 18.14
CA LYS A 276 -0.40 0.33 17.93
C LYS A 276 -1.07 1.39 18.79
N LYS A 277 -2.36 1.25 19.03
CA LYS A 277 -3.13 2.21 19.81
C LYS A 277 -4.18 1.46 20.62
N PRO A 278 -3.78 0.91 21.77
CA PRO A 278 -4.63 -0.03 22.50
C PRO A 278 -5.83 0.63 23.14
N ASN A 279 -5.76 1.92 23.48
CA ASN A 279 -6.84 2.71 24.09
C ASN A 279 -8.03 3.02 23.15
N LEU A 280 -8.22 2.23 22.10
CA LEU A 280 -9.35 2.34 21.19
C LEU A 280 -10.44 1.35 21.62
N ASP A 281 -11.62 1.87 21.93
CA ASP A 281 -12.78 1.08 22.37
C ASP A 281 -13.29 0.13 21.27
N SER A 282 -13.07 0.49 20.00
CA SER A 282 -13.43 -0.32 18.84
C SER A 282 -12.63 0.08 17.61
N ILE A 283 -12.55 -0.84 16.65
CA ILE A 283 -12.04 -0.55 15.31
C ILE A 283 -12.97 0.45 14.65
N SER A 284 -12.41 1.62 14.38
CA SER A 284 -13.11 2.70 13.71
C SER A 284 -12.16 3.48 12.81
N ILE A 285 -12.74 4.17 11.82
CA ILE A 285 -11.99 5.02 10.90
C ILE A 285 -11.21 6.12 11.65
N LYS A 286 -11.78 6.61 12.75
CA LYS A 286 -11.16 7.66 13.59
C LYS A 286 -10.12 7.11 14.55
N GLY A 287 -10.17 5.80 14.86
CA GLY A 287 -9.30 5.21 15.86
C GLY A 287 -7.82 5.25 15.46
N PHE A 288 -7.54 5.05 14.16
CA PHE A 288 -6.18 5.14 13.63
C PHE A 288 -6.05 6.31 12.64
N SER A 289 -5.71 7.49 13.18
CA SER A 289 -5.47 8.71 12.42
C SER A 289 -4.14 8.67 11.67
N ASP A 290 -3.97 9.58 10.71
CA ASP A 290 -2.69 9.77 10.00
C ASP A 290 -1.53 9.99 10.99
N ASP A 291 -1.73 10.73 12.09
CA ASP A 291 -0.72 10.89 13.14
C ASP A 291 -0.27 9.57 13.79
N SER A 292 -1.19 8.59 13.87
CA SER A 292 -0.90 7.28 14.46
C SER A 292 -0.12 6.41 13.47
N VAL A 293 -0.44 6.51 12.17
CA VAL A 293 0.35 5.91 11.08
C VAL A 293 1.76 6.50 11.10
N GLU A 294 1.86 7.83 11.19
CA GLU A 294 3.12 8.58 11.23
C GLU A 294 4.00 8.11 12.38
N SER A 295 3.48 8.16 13.60
CA SER A 295 4.24 7.80 14.80
C SER A 295 4.78 6.37 14.73
N TYR A 296 3.98 5.42 14.22
CA TYR A 296 4.41 4.04 14.04
C TYR A 296 5.49 3.90 12.97
N MET A 297 5.28 4.53 11.81
CA MET A 297 6.20 4.41 10.69
C MET A 297 7.51 5.14 10.92
N ASP A 298 7.52 6.20 11.71
CA ASP A 298 8.74 6.91 12.12
C ASP A 298 9.67 6.00 12.94
N ILE A 299 9.11 5.19 13.86
CA ILE A 299 9.89 4.19 14.60
C ILE A 299 10.49 3.17 13.63
N VAL A 300 9.67 2.64 12.72
CA VAL A 300 10.11 1.64 11.74
C VAL A 300 11.18 2.19 10.81
N ALA A 301 11.06 3.47 10.43
CA ALA A 301 12.02 4.16 9.58
C ALA A 301 13.36 4.41 10.30
N THR A 302 13.33 4.68 11.60
CA THR A 302 14.52 5.05 12.38
C THR A 302 15.34 3.83 12.82
N LEU A 303 14.68 2.71 13.13
CA LEU A 303 15.34 1.52 13.67
C LEU A 303 15.72 0.51 12.58
N GLU A 304 16.78 -0.26 12.84
CA GLU A 304 17.29 -1.26 11.92
C GLU A 304 17.01 -2.71 12.36
N LYS A 305 17.01 -3.65 11.39
CA LYS A 305 16.88 -5.11 11.59
C LYS A 305 15.48 -5.51 12.05
N LEU A 306 14.47 -5.00 11.37
CA LEU A 306 13.08 -5.35 11.64
C LEU A 306 12.84 -6.83 11.36
N VAL A 307 12.21 -7.50 12.32
CA VAL A 307 11.78 -8.89 12.23
C VAL A 307 10.33 -8.92 11.76
N VAL A 308 10.13 -9.48 10.57
CA VAL A 308 8.81 -9.72 9.94
C VAL A 308 8.61 -11.22 9.74
N LEU A 309 8.26 -11.91 10.83
CA LEU A 309 7.88 -13.34 10.81
C LEU A 309 6.36 -13.48 10.61
N LYS A 310 5.77 -14.66 10.86
CA LYS A 310 4.30 -14.87 10.86
C LYS A 310 3.59 -14.16 12.04
N ASP A 311 4.04 -12.96 12.38
CA ASP A 311 3.58 -12.17 13.52
C ASP A 311 3.71 -10.65 13.23
N LEU A 312 3.42 -9.80 14.22
CA LEU A 312 3.56 -8.35 14.15
C LEU A 312 5.02 -7.94 13.86
N PRO A 313 5.27 -6.91 13.03
CA PRO A 313 6.61 -6.38 12.81
C PRO A 313 7.21 -5.85 14.12
N HIS A 314 8.38 -6.37 14.49
CA HIS A 314 9.03 -6.13 15.78
C HIS A 314 10.55 -6.16 15.67
N TYR A 315 11.25 -5.89 16.76
CA TYR A 315 12.70 -6.03 16.86
C TYR A 315 13.07 -6.99 17.99
N HIS A 316 14.28 -7.53 17.94
CA HIS A 316 14.77 -8.45 18.96
C HIS A 316 16.25 -8.22 19.24
N GLN A 317 16.60 -8.25 20.53
CA GLN A 317 17.97 -8.21 21.01
C GLN A 317 18.13 -9.19 22.18
N GLN A 318 19.29 -9.84 22.26
CA GLN A 318 19.50 -11.01 23.12
C GLN A 318 19.40 -10.71 24.64
N GLN A 319 19.84 -9.54 25.07
CA GLN A 319 19.86 -9.10 26.47
C GLN A 319 18.51 -8.56 26.94
N PHE A 320 17.82 -7.80 26.10
CA PHE A 320 16.62 -7.07 26.47
C PHE A 320 15.32 -7.66 25.89
N GLY A 321 15.43 -8.65 25.01
CA GLY A 321 14.31 -9.40 24.47
C GLY A 321 13.69 -8.72 23.25
N THR A 322 12.36 -8.83 23.15
CA THR A 322 11.57 -8.36 22.00
C THR A 322 11.04 -6.93 22.20
N TYR A 323 11.00 -6.16 21.12
CA TYR A 323 10.55 -4.78 21.09
C TYR A 323 9.42 -4.62 20.08
N LEU A 324 8.27 -4.11 20.51
CA LEU A 324 7.15 -3.81 19.64
C LEU A 324 7.04 -2.31 19.39
N PRO A 325 7.15 -1.85 18.13
CA PRO A 325 6.84 -0.47 17.80
C PRO A 325 5.35 -0.18 17.97
N THR A 326 4.98 0.96 18.54
CA THR A 326 3.59 1.36 18.74
C THR A 326 3.34 2.78 18.22
N ALA A 327 2.09 3.25 18.27
CA ALA A 327 1.74 4.65 18.04
C ALA A 327 1.34 5.36 19.35
N ILE A 328 1.72 4.81 20.50
CA ILE A 328 1.43 5.38 21.81
C ILE A 328 2.28 6.64 21.99
N GLN A 329 1.63 7.74 22.36
CA GLN A 329 2.30 9.02 22.61
C GLN A 329 2.16 9.40 24.09
N LEU A 330 3.28 9.67 24.75
CA LEU A 330 3.39 10.06 26.16
C LEU A 330 4.02 11.47 26.27
N LYS A 331 3.46 12.45 25.54
CA LYS A 331 4.11 13.73 25.17
C LYS A 331 4.02 14.90 26.19
N LYS A 332 3.53 14.71 27.42
CA LYS A 332 3.33 15.86 28.33
C LYS A 332 4.64 16.43 28.92
N ILE A 333 4.69 17.76 29.00
CA ILE A 333 5.87 18.61 29.23
C ILE A 333 6.29 18.70 30.72
N ASN A 334 5.39 18.41 31.66
CA ASN A 334 5.73 18.43 33.09
C ASN A 334 6.25 17.06 33.52
N GLU A 335 7.33 17.05 34.30
CA GLU A 335 8.20 15.93 34.74
C GLU A 335 7.54 14.65 35.28
N LYS A 336 6.20 14.60 35.35
CA LYS A 336 5.45 13.37 35.54
C LYS A 336 4.90 12.96 34.18
N LEU A 337 5.44 11.86 33.64
CA LEU A 337 4.76 11.03 32.63
C LEU A 337 3.24 11.10 32.83
N SER A 338 2.47 11.22 31.74
CA SER A 338 1.01 11.24 31.84
C SER A 338 0.53 9.89 32.35
N LEU A 339 0.51 9.73 33.68
CA LEU A 339 0.22 8.48 34.38
C LEU A 339 -1.13 7.93 33.94
N THR A 340 -2.07 8.83 33.66
CA THR A 340 -3.38 8.52 33.07
C THR A 340 -3.25 7.92 31.68
N GLU A 341 -2.41 8.46 30.78
CA GLU A 341 -2.21 7.89 29.44
C GLU A 341 -1.54 6.51 29.51
N ILE A 342 -0.56 6.32 30.41
CA ILE A 342 0.05 5.00 30.64
C ILE A 342 -1.01 4.02 31.12
N GLN A 343 -1.78 4.40 32.15
CA GLN A 343 -2.81 3.55 32.73
C GLN A 343 -3.85 3.15 31.69
N THR A 344 -4.40 4.10 30.94
CA THR A 344 -5.41 3.82 29.91
C THR A 344 -4.89 2.88 28.82
N ASN A 345 -3.65 3.06 28.34
CA ASN A 345 -3.09 2.15 27.32
C ASN A 345 -2.83 0.74 27.86
N VAL A 346 -2.36 0.63 29.11
CA VAL A 346 -2.06 -0.67 29.73
C VAL A 346 -3.34 -1.44 30.07
N GLU A 347 -4.34 -0.76 30.63
CA GLU A 347 -5.65 -1.36 30.90
C GLU A 347 -6.28 -1.84 29.60
N ALA A 348 -6.23 -1.04 28.54
CA ALA A 348 -6.78 -1.42 27.26
C ALA A 348 -6.04 -2.60 26.59
N LEU A 349 -4.71 -2.68 26.70
CA LEU A 349 -3.95 -3.88 26.28
C LEU A 349 -4.36 -5.12 27.09
N ARG A 350 -4.63 -4.96 28.39
CA ARG A 350 -4.98 -6.06 29.29
C ARG A 350 -6.39 -6.59 29.08
N GLU A 351 -7.34 -5.69 28.85
CA GLU A 351 -8.76 -6.01 28.71
C GLU A 351 -9.11 -6.50 27.29
N ASN A 352 -8.32 -6.14 26.29
CA ASN A 352 -8.54 -6.56 24.91
C ASN A 352 -7.93 -7.94 24.63
N SER A 353 -8.78 -8.97 24.55
CA SER A 353 -8.38 -10.37 24.31
C SER A 353 -7.60 -10.60 23.01
N ILE A 354 -7.66 -9.68 22.03
CA ILE A 354 -6.94 -9.78 20.76
C ILE A 354 -5.45 -9.43 20.93
N VAL A 355 -5.14 -8.53 21.86
CA VAL A 355 -3.77 -8.00 22.08
C VAL A 355 -3.27 -8.23 23.50
N GLN A 356 -4.01 -8.96 24.32
CA GLN A 356 -3.57 -9.32 25.66
C GLN A 356 -2.24 -10.08 25.63
N ASP A 357 -2.00 -10.82 24.55
CA ASP A 357 -0.75 -11.53 24.28
C ASP A 357 0.45 -10.61 24.04
N VAL A 358 0.23 -9.36 23.61
CA VAL A 358 1.30 -8.38 23.40
C VAL A 358 2.11 -8.15 24.68
N LEU A 359 1.43 -8.05 25.83
CA LEU A 359 2.10 -7.88 27.13
C LEU A 359 2.84 -9.15 27.60
N TYR A 360 2.60 -10.30 26.96
CA TYR A 360 3.33 -11.53 27.23
C TYR A 360 4.45 -11.78 26.23
N GLU A 361 4.30 -11.37 24.97
CA GLU A 361 5.24 -11.69 23.90
C GLU A 361 6.34 -10.63 23.76
N TYR A 362 6.05 -9.38 24.12
CA TYR A 362 6.94 -8.25 23.94
C TYR A 362 7.47 -7.73 25.28
N ASN A 363 8.79 -7.66 25.40
CA ASN A 363 9.46 -7.15 26.60
C ASN A 363 9.45 -5.62 26.65
N ASN A 364 9.51 -4.97 25.49
CA ASN A 364 9.63 -3.53 25.37
C ASN A 364 8.58 -3.01 24.38
N LEU A 365 7.84 -1.97 24.76
CA LEU A 365 6.94 -1.21 23.88
C LEU A 365 7.64 0.09 23.52
N ILE A 366 7.94 0.27 22.23
CA ILE A 366 8.54 1.51 21.76
C ILE A 366 7.43 2.53 21.58
N VAL A 367 7.54 3.66 22.27
CA VAL A 367 6.53 4.71 22.37
C VAL A 367 7.17 6.08 22.14
N ASP A 368 6.37 7.06 21.75
CA ASP A 368 6.84 8.42 21.63
C ASP A 368 6.88 9.09 23.01
N MET A 369 8.09 9.23 23.56
CA MET A 369 8.35 9.86 24.84
C MET A 369 9.75 10.47 24.93
N LYS A 370 9.97 11.37 25.89
CA LYS A 370 11.27 12.01 26.18
C LYS A 370 11.95 11.51 27.46
N HIS A 371 11.36 10.50 28.11
CA HIS A 371 11.86 9.94 29.36
C HIS A 371 12.70 8.69 29.10
N SER A 372 13.60 8.39 30.02
CA SER A 372 14.35 7.12 30.02
C SER A 372 13.40 5.93 30.14
N ALA A 373 13.77 4.82 29.51
CA ALA A 373 13.03 3.58 29.61
C ALA A 373 12.65 3.19 31.05
N PHE A 374 11.40 2.75 31.28
CA PHE A 374 10.91 2.33 32.59
C PHE A 374 9.99 1.09 32.48
N PRO A 375 10.02 0.17 33.46
CA PRO A 375 9.10 -0.97 33.51
C PRO A 375 7.71 -0.55 34.00
N LEU A 376 6.70 -1.32 33.60
CA LEU A 376 5.31 -1.08 33.98
C LEU A 376 5.12 -1.05 35.50
N SER A 377 5.83 -1.89 36.25
CA SER A 377 5.78 -1.93 37.72
C SER A 377 6.18 -0.60 38.39
N GLU A 378 7.01 0.21 37.75
CA GLU A 378 7.35 1.55 38.25
C GLU A 378 6.20 2.53 37.99
N ALA A 379 5.49 2.40 36.86
CA ALA A 379 4.26 3.12 36.63
C ALA A 379 3.12 2.68 37.58
N SER A 380 3.05 1.40 37.96
CA SER A 380 2.08 0.84 38.93
C SER A 380 2.22 1.45 40.33
N LYS A 381 3.46 1.75 40.75
CA LYS A 381 3.73 2.40 42.04
C LYS A 381 3.26 3.86 42.09
N LEU A 382 3.09 4.49 40.92
CA LEU A 382 2.67 5.88 40.75
C LEU A 382 1.16 6.05 40.56
N THR A 383 0.43 4.98 40.21
CA THR A 383 -0.98 5.01 39.78
C THR A 383 -1.97 4.47 40.82
N GLY A 384 -1.49 3.80 41.88
CA GLY A 384 -2.35 3.08 42.82
C GLY A 384 -2.76 1.74 42.22
N LYS A 385 -2.60 0.67 43.02
CA LYS A 385 -2.71 -0.74 42.61
C LYS A 385 -3.60 -0.96 41.38
N PHE A 386 -2.98 -1.35 40.27
CA PHE A 386 -3.63 -2.19 39.27
C PHE A 386 -4.43 -3.24 40.05
N THR A 387 -5.72 -3.37 39.78
CA THR A 387 -6.52 -4.44 40.35
C THR A 387 -5.78 -5.74 40.10
N ASP A 388 -5.25 -6.31 41.19
CA ASP A 388 -4.78 -7.68 41.21
C ASP A 388 -5.95 -8.48 40.66
N ILE A 389 -5.70 -9.13 39.53
CA ILE A 389 -6.61 -10.13 38.99
C ILE A 389 -6.86 -11.08 40.16
N SER A 390 -8.12 -11.31 40.51
CA SER A 390 -8.47 -12.32 41.52
C SER A 390 -7.64 -13.57 41.23
N ASP A 391 -6.88 -14.01 42.23
CA ASP A 391 -5.80 -15.01 42.20
C ASP A 391 -6.16 -16.37 41.55
N ASP A 392 -7.37 -16.52 41.02
CA ASP A 392 -7.97 -17.81 40.67
C ASP A 392 -7.66 -18.31 39.25
N ASP A 393 -7.10 -17.51 38.31
CA ASP A 393 -6.96 -17.97 36.91
C ASP A 393 -5.65 -17.64 36.16
N LEU A 394 -4.65 -17.01 36.78
CA LEU A 394 -3.36 -16.74 36.14
C LEU A 394 -2.18 -17.26 36.97
N SER A 395 -1.34 -18.11 36.36
CA SER A 395 -0.11 -18.58 37.00
C SER A 395 0.80 -17.40 37.35
N GLN A 396 1.36 -17.36 38.57
CA GLN A 396 2.14 -16.23 39.09
C GLN A 396 3.31 -15.77 38.18
N GLY A 397 3.83 -16.65 37.32
CA GLY A 397 4.84 -16.30 36.32
C GLY A 397 4.34 -15.32 35.24
N ARG A 398 3.05 -15.35 34.87
CA ARG A 398 2.45 -14.47 33.85
C ARG A 398 2.28 -13.04 34.36
N LEU A 399 1.81 -12.87 35.60
CA LEU A 399 1.70 -11.57 36.27
C LEU A 399 3.06 -10.89 36.45
N THR A 400 4.08 -11.67 36.81
CA THR A 400 5.46 -11.16 36.96
C THR A 400 6.02 -10.66 35.62
N LYS A 401 5.67 -11.29 34.50
CA LYS A 401 6.13 -10.88 33.16
C LYS A 401 5.52 -9.55 32.70
N ILE A 402 4.20 -9.36 32.86
CA ILE A 402 3.50 -8.12 32.47
C ILE A 402 4.06 -6.92 33.23
N ASN A 403 4.28 -7.06 34.53
CA ASN A 403 4.83 -6.00 35.39
C ASN A 403 6.25 -5.56 34.99
N ASN A 404 6.95 -6.36 34.21
CA ASN A 404 8.31 -6.09 33.75
C ASN A 404 8.37 -5.59 32.30
N VAL A 405 7.23 -5.46 31.59
CA VAL A 405 7.19 -4.84 30.26
C VAL A 405 7.64 -3.39 30.37
N ARG A 406 8.58 -2.97 29.52
CA ARG A 406 9.16 -1.63 29.53
C ARG A 406 8.52 -0.73 28.47
N PHE A 407 8.31 0.53 28.82
CA PHE A 407 8.09 1.59 27.85
C PHE A 407 9.45 2.21 27.53
N ILE A 408 9.78 2.33 26.25
CA ILE A 408 11.09 2.83 25.78
C ILE A 408 10.92 3.82 24.62
N SER A 409 11.76 4.85 24.56
CA SER A 409 11.76 5.81 23.45
C SER A 409 12.41 5.18 22.20
N SER A 410 12.17 5.76 21.03
CA SER A 410 12.86 5.31 19.80
C SER A 410 14.38 5.46 19.90
N ASP A 411 14.87 6.53 20.54
CA ASP A 411 16.29 6.81 20.70
C ASP A 411 16.96 5.78 21.63
N ASP A 412 16.37 5.52 22.79
CA ASP A 412 16.88 4.51 23.75
C ASP A 412 16.84 3.11 23.11
N ALA A 413 15.77 2.80 22.34
CA ALA A 413 15.67 1.54 21.64
C ALA A 413 16.73 1.40 20.54
N TYR A 414 17.04 2.48 19.82
CA TYR A 414 18.12 2.50 18.83
C TYR A 414 19.47 2.18 19.48
N GLU A 415 19.75 2.76 20.64
CA GLU A 415 20.97 2.45 21.40
C GLU A 415 21.01 1.00 21.86
N GLU A 416 19.94 0.47 22.44
CA GLU A 416 19.89 -0.92 22.95
C GLU A 416 19.94 -1.97 21.84
N LEU A 417 19.41 -1.68 20.64
CA LEU A 417 19.40 -2.60 19.50
C LEU A 417 20.73 -2.61 18.71
N ASN A 418 21.51 -1.54 18.81
CA ASN A 418 22.78 -1.36 18.09
C ASN A 418 24.04 -1.45 18.97
N GLY A 419 23.90 -1.37 20.29
CA GLY A 419 24.95 -1.69 21.27
C GLY A 419 25.12 -3.19 21.44
#